data_AF-A0A7Y5K894-F1
#
_entry.id   AF-A0A7Y5K894-F1
#
_cell.length_a   1.000
_cell.length_b   1.000
_cell.length_c   1.000
_cell.angle_alpha   90.00
_cell.angle_beta   90.00
_cell.angle_gamma   90.00
#
_symmetry.space_group_name_H-M   'P 1'
#
loop_
_entity.id
_entity.type
_entity.pdbx_description
1 polymer ?
#
loop_
_entity_poly.entity_id
_entity_poly.type
_entity_poly.pdbx_seq_one_letter_code
_entity_poly.pdbx_strand_id
1 'polypeptide(L)'
;MRTLTTSLNATIKVWPTVSKVVSTLRTEEQYNRAVRLLDKLIDQVSEEPDETVESLIDILGTLIEAYEDKYVPEPMGDPISSLKYLMEEHSLRQSDLPEVGSRKVVSEILQRKRELNIAQIKALSKRFKVSPSVFI
;
A
#
# COMPACT_ATOMS: atom_id res chain seq x y z
N MET A 1 40.00 -2.11 -9.96
CA MET A 1 39.89 -3.22 -8.98
C MET A 1 40.25 -2.81 -7.55
N ARG A 2 41.37 -2.12 -7.27
CA ARG A 2 41.76 -1.74 -5.89
C ARG A 2 40.78 -0.82 -5.13
N THR A 3 40.10 0.10 -5.81
CA THR A 3 39.19 1.08 -5.17
C THR A 3 37.88 0.46 -4.66
N LEU A 4 37.30 -0.48 -5.42
CA LEU A 4 36.07 -1.20 -5.04
C LEU A 4 36.29 -2.05 -3.78
N THR A 5 37.44 -2.70 -3.65
CA THR A 5 37.78 -3.50 -2.46
C THR A 5 37.91 -2.64 -1.21
N THR A 6 38.46 -1.43 -1.34
CA THR A 6 38.59 -0.48 -0.23
C THR A 6 37.23 0.04 0.23
N SER A 7 36.36 0.44 -0.69
CA SER A 7 35.01 0.92 -0.34
C SER A 7 34.16 -0.17 0.30
N LEU A 8 34.20 -1.40 -0.23
CA LEU A 8 33.46 -2.53 0.35
C LEU A 8 33.90 -2.83 1.79
N ASN A 9 35.21 -2.83 2.05
CA ASN A 9 35.73 -3.06 3.41
C ASN A 9 35.30 -1.95 4.38
N ALA A 10 35.26 -0.70 3.93
CA ALA A 10 34.75 0.42 4.72
C ALA A 10 33.25 0.24 5.03
N THR A 11 32.45 -0.15 4.04
CA THR A 11 31.00 -0.43 4.21
C THR A 11 30.77 -1.57 5.19
N ILE A 12 31.47 -2.70 5.05
CA ILE A 12 31.35 -3.85 5.97
C ILE A 12 31.65 -3.43 7.41
N LYS A 13 32.63 -2.56 7.62
CA LYS A 13 33.00 -2.07 8.95
C LYS A 13 31.89 -1.23 9.60
N VAL A 14 31.13 -0.44 8.83
CA VAL A 14 30.03 0.38 9.34
C VAL A 14 28.68 -0.34 9.34
N TRP A 15 28.57 -1.47 8.64
CA TRP A 15 27.34 -2.23 8.49
C TRP A 15 26.65 -2.64 9.81
N PRO A 16 27.36 -3.01 10.90
CA PRO A 16 26.70 -3.28 12.19
C PRO A 16 25.90 -2.10 12.75
N THR A 17 26.27 -0.87 12.39
CA THR A 17 25.51 0.35 12.73
C THR A 17 24.35 0.54 11.76
N VAL A 18 24.61 0.44 10.45
CA VAL A 18 23.60 0.62 9.39
C VAL A 18 22.47 -0.41 9.50
N SER A 19 22.81 -1.67 9.80
CA SER A 19 21.85 -2.78 9.93
C SER A 19 20.85 -2.63 11.07
N LYS A 20 21.07 -1.70 12.00
CA LYS A 20 20.06 -1.33 13.01
C LYS A 20 18.94 -0.47 12.42
N VAL A 21 19.20 0.18 11.29
CA VAL A 21 18.23 1.04 10.59
C VAL A 21 17.67 0.29 9.38
N VAL A 22 18.55 -0.27 8.55
CA VAL A 22 18.19 -0.95 7.29
C VAL A 22 18.59 -2.42 7.37
N SER A 23 17.62 -3.31 7.43
CA SER A 23 17.86 -4.76 7.45
C SER A 23 16.73 -5.52 6.76
N THR A 24 16.96 -6.78 6.42
CA THR A 24 15.91 -7.62 5.85
C THR A 24 14.78 -7.79 6.85
N LEU A 25 13.55 -7.50 6.43
CA LEU A 25 12.35 -7.64 7.26
C LEU A 25 11.85 -9.09 7.15
N ARG A 26 11.87 -9.81 8.27
CA ARG A 26 11.43 -11.21 8.36
C ARG A 26 10.44 -11.46 9.49
N THR A 27 10.29 -10.48 10.39
CA THR A 27 9.37 -10.52 11.52
C THR A 27 8.54 -9.24 11.58
N GLU A 28 7.37 -9.32 12.19
CA GLU A 28 6.48 -8.17 12.38
C GLU A 28 7.14 -7.06 13.21
N GLU A 29 7.97 -7.42 14.20
CA GLU A 29 8.72 -6.45 15.01
C GLU A 29 9.72 -5.64 14.18
N GLN A 30 10.40 -6.29 13.22
CA GLN A 30 11.32 -5.63 12.30
C GLN A 30 10.57 -4.71 11.35
N TYR A 31 9.43 -5.18 10.82
CA TYR A 31 8.53 -4.38 9.99
C TYR A 31 8.03 -3.13 10.72
N ASN A 32 7.43 -3.30 11.90
CA ASN A 32 6.90 -2.20 12.71
C ASN A 32 8.00 -1.19 13.10
N ARG A 33 9.23 -1.65 13.29
CA ARG A 33 10.38 -0.77 13.51
C ARG A 33 10.73 0.02 12.24
N ALA A 34 10.76 -0.62 11.08
CA ALA A 34 11.06 0.04 9.81
C ALA A 34 10.03 1.12 9.48
N VAL A 35 8.74 0.83 9.66
CA VAL A 35 7.64 1.80 9.49
C VAL A 35 7.86 3.04 10.37
N ARG A 36 8.09 2.84 11.68
CA ARG A 36 8.36 3.97 12.60
C ARG A 36 9.62 4.78 12.25
N LEU A 37 10.60 4.17 11.59
CA LEU A 37 11.79 4.88 11.14
C LEU A 37 11.50 5.69 9.87
N LEU A 38 10.76 5.12 8.94
CA LEU A 38 10.30 5.80 7.74
C LEU A 38 9.47 7.04 8.09
N ASP A 39 8.49 6.91 9.00
CA ASP A 39 7.67 8.04 9.48
C ASP A 39 8.55 9.18 10.03
N LYS A 40 9.53 8.85 10.87
CA LYS A 40 10.45 9.83 11.43
C LYS A 40 11.33 10.50 10.39
N LEU A 41 11.71 9.79 9.33
CA LEU A 41 12.51 10.35 8.26
C LEU A 41 11.67 11.32 7.42
N ILE A 42 10.44 10.95 7.10
CA ILE A 42 9.48 11.81 6.38
C ILE A 42 9.21 13.09 7.18
N ASP A 43 8.99 12.98 8.50
CA ASP A 43 8.80 14.13 9.39
C ASP A 43 10.03 15.06 9.48
N GLN A 44 11.22 14.54 9.17
CA GLN A 44 12.48 15.30 9.21
C GLN A 44 12.86 15.93 7.87
N VAL A 45 12.17 15.60 6.78
CA VAL A 45 12.44 16.20 5.47
C VAL A 45 12.19 17.71 5.56
N SER A 46 13.26 18.49 5.38
CA SER A 46 13.19 19.95 5.33
C SER A 46 12.78 20.43 3.94
N GLU A 47 12.51 21.73 3.77
CA GLU A 47 12.24 22.31 2.45
C GLU A 47 13.45 22.19 1.49
N GLU A 48 14.65 21.96 2.01
CA GLU A 48 15.83 21.64 1.21
C GLU A 48 15.99 20.11 1.05
N PRO A 49 16.12 19.61 -0.20
CA PRO A 49 16.27 18.18 -0.46
C PRO A 49 17.65 17.68 0.01
N ASP A 50 17.64 16.63 0.84
CA ASP A 50 18.84 15.87 1.20
C ASP A 50 18.78 14.51 0.49
N GLU A 51 19.53 14.37 -0.61
CA GLU A 51 19.60 13.16 -1.44
C GLU A 51 19.94 11.90 -0.62
N THR A 52 20.66 12.05 0.50
CA THR A 52 21.01 10.92 1.38
C THR A 52 19.79 10.44 2.17
N VAL A 53 18.99 11.38 2.67
CA VAL A 53 17.76 11.07 3.43
C VAL A 53 16.70 10.51 2.48
N GLU A 54 16.53 11.10 1.30
CA GLU A 54 15.62 10.60 0.26
C GLU A 54 15.97 9.17 -0.15
N SER A 55 17.25 8.89 -0.42
CA SER A 55 17.69 7.53 -0.75
C SER A 55 17.40 6.53 0.36
N LEU A 56 17.47 6.94 1.63
CA LEU A 56 17.15 6.07 2.77
C LEU A 56 15.64 5.81 2.90
N ILE A 57 14.82 6.83 2.65
CA ILE A 57 13.36 6.73 2.58
C ILE A 57 12.96 5.71 1.52
N ASP A 58 13.51 5.83 0.30
CA ASP A 58 13.22 4.92 -0.81
C ASP A 58 13.56 3.47 -0.49
N ILE A 59 14.73 3.23 0.10
CA ILE A 59 15.17 1.88 0.49
C ILE A 59 14.25 1.30 1.56
N LEU A 60 13.90 2.07 2.58
CA LEU A 60 13.00 1.62 3.65
C LEU A 60 11.60 1.32 3.12
N GLY A 61 11.05 2.20 2.27
CA GLY A 61 9.77 1.98 1.60
C GLY A 61 9.75 0.67 0.81
N THR A 62 10.78 0.45 -0.01
CA THR A 62 10.92 -0.79 -0.80
C THR A 62 10.97 -2.05 0.09
N LEU A 63 11.67 -1.99 1.23
CA LEU A 63 11.75 -3.12 2.17
C LEU A 63 10.42 -3.41 2.86
N ILE A 64 9.69 -2.36 3.23
CA ILE A 64 8.36 -2.43 3.84
C ILE A 64 7.37 -3.05 2.85
N GLU A 65 7.30 -2.53 1.62
CA GLU A 65 6.45 -3.06 0.55
C GLU A 65 6.72 -4.55 0.30
N ALA A 66 7.99 -4.94 0.15
CA ALA A 66 8.36 -6.34 -0.05
C ALA A 66 8.00 -7.26 1.13
N TYR A 67 7.95 -6.74 2.35
CA TYR A 67 7.44 -7.47 3.51
C TYR A 67 5.92 -7.60 3.47
N GLU A 68 5.22 -6.51 3.17
CA GLU A 68 3.76 -6.46 3.06
C GLU A 68 3.27 -7.42 2.00
N ASP A 69 3.79 -7.36 0.78
CA ASP A 69 3.45 -8.27 -0.32
C ASP A 69 3.55 -9.75 0.05
N LYS A 70 4.49 -10.08 0.94
CA LYS A 70 4.77 -11.47 1.33
C LYS A 70 3.97 -11.94 2.53
N TYR A 71 3.76 -11.09 3.53
CA TYR A 71 3.27 -11.48 4.85
C TYR A 71 2.00 -10.77 5.29
N VAL A 72 1.71 -9.60 4.73
CA VAL A 72 0.45 -8.91 4.96
C VAL A 72 -0.48 -9.38 3.83
N PRO A 73 -1.55 -10.11 4.14
CA PRO A 73 -2.55 -10.38 3.13
C PRO A 73 -2.98 -9.04 2.54
N GLU A 74 -2.96 -8.89 1.21
CA GLU A 74 -3.69 -7.79 0.58
C GLU A 74 -5.04 -7.72 1.29
N PRO A 75 -5.46 -6.56 1.83
CA PRO A 75 -6.75 -6.48 2.47
C PRO A 75 -7.73 -6.98 1.42
N MET A 76 -8.31 -8.16 1.68
CA MET A 76 -9.52 -8.60 1.01
C MET A 76 -10.57 -7.61 1.49
N GLY A 77 -10.56 -6.44 0.85
CA GLY A 77 -11.42 -5.34 1.20
C GLY A 77 -12.82 -5.88 1.06
N ASP A 78 -13.60 -5.84 2.13
CA ASP A 78 -15.01 -6.19 2.06
C ASP A 78 -15.60 -5.47 0.83
N PRO A 79 -16.11 -6.19 -0.18
CA PRO A 79 -16.51 -5.61 -1.47
C PRO A 79 -17.45 -4.41 -1.31
N ILE A 80 -18.26 -4.44 -0.25
CA ILE A 80 -19.21 -3.39 0.09
C ILE A 80 -18.54 -2.18 0.71
N SER A 81 -17.54 -2.37 1.58
CA SER A 81 -16.76 -1.29 2.17
C SER A 81 -15.89 -0.60 1.11
N SER A 82 -15.25 -1.37 0.24
CA SER A 82 -14.53 -0.85 -0.93
C SER A 82 -15.45 -0.04 -1.84
N LEU A 83 -16.65 -0.54 -2.14
CA LEU A 83 -17.63 0.18 -2.94
C LEU A 83 -18.09 1.48 -2.26
N LYS A 84 -18.34 1.48 -0.94
CA LYS A 84 -18.73 2.68 -0.19
C LYS A 84 -17.63 3.74 -0.24
N TYR A 85 -16.39 3.34 -0.01
CA TYR A 85 -15.23 4.22 -0.07
C TYR A 85 -15.10 4.86 -1.46
N LEU A 86 -15.16 4.06 -2.53
CA LEU A 86 -15.10 4.55 -3.90
C LEU A 86 -16.29 5.45 -4.27
N MET A 87 -17.48 5.20 -3.71
CA MET A 87 -18.61 6.10 -3.88
C MET A 87 -18.37 7.46 -3.20
N GLU A 88 -17.81 7.46 -1.99
CA GLU A 88 -17.52 8.68 -1.22
C GLU A 88 -16.43 9.51 -1.89
N GLU A 89 -15.30 8.89 -2.24
CA GLU A 89 -14.16 9.50 -2.92
C GLU A 89 -14.58 10.20 -4.23
N HIS A 90 -15.49 9.58 -4.98
CA HIS A 90 -16.01 10.11 -6.23
C HIS A 90 -17.32 10.94 -6.08
N SER A 91 -17.78 11.20 -4.86
CA SER A 91 -19.03 11.91 -4.57
C SER A 91 -20.28 11.33 -5.27
N LEU A 92 -20.32 10.00 -5.44
CA LEU A 92 -21.38 9.27 -6.12
C LEU A 92 -22.50 8.86 -5.16
N ARG A 93 -23.74 9.02 -5.61
CA ARG A 93 -24.93 8.49 -4.93
C ARG A 93 -25.25 7.09 -5.47
N GLN A 94 -26.10 6.37 -4.74
CA GLN A 94 -26.61 5.05 -5.17
C GLN A 94 -27.32 5.08 -6.52
N SER A 95 -27.91 6.22 -6.90
CA SER A 95 -28.53 6.42 -8.21
C SER A 95 -27.53 6.48 -9.36
N ASP A 96 -26.26 6.72 -9.05
CA ASP A 96 -25.24 7.07 -10.02
C ASP A 96 -24.40 5.84 -10.41
N LEU A 97 -24.83 4.63 -10.00
CA LEU A 97 -24.23 3.33 -10.34
C LEU A 97 -25.17 2.48 -11.24
N PRO A 98 -25.54 2.96 -12.45
CA PRO A 98 -26.46 2.24 -13.34
C PRO A 98 -25.93 0.87 -13.78
N GLU A 99 -24.61 0.68 -13.79
CA GLU A 99 -23.95 -0.59 -14.09
C GLU A 99 -24.15 -1.67 -13.02
N VAL A 100 -24.47 -1.26 -11.79
CA VAL A 100 -24.86 -2.17 -10.71
C VAL A 100 -26.34 -2.49 -10.81
N GLY A 101 -27.17 -1.49 -11.11
CA GLY A 101 -28.59 -1.67 -11.37
C GLY A 101 -29.41 -0.48 -10.88
N SER A 102 -30.68 -0.72 -10.57
CA SER A 102 -31.54 0.33 -10.01
C SER A 102 -31.06 0.76 -8.61
N ARG A 103 -31.42 1.98 -8.19
CA ARG A 103 -31.10 2.49 -6.84
C ARG A 103 -31.48 1.51 -5.73
N LYS A 104 -32.58 0.75 -5.88
CA LYS A 104 -33.01 -0.28 -4.94
C LYS A 104 -31.99 -1.42 -4.86
N VAL A 105 -31.53 -1.93 -6.00
CA VAL A 105 -30.53 -3.00 -6.07
C VAL A 105 -29.21 -2.56 -5.45
N VAL A 106 -28.75 -1.34 -5.75
CA VAL A 106 -27.53 -0.77 -5.15
C VAL A 106 -27.68 -0.68 -3.62
N SER A 107 -28.83 -0.22 -3.13
CA SER A 107 -29.11 -0.16 -1.68
C SER A 107 -29.10 -1.54 -1.03
N GLU A 108 -29.70 -2.56 -1.65
CA GLU A 108 -29.69 -3.93 -1.15
C GLU A 108 -28.25 -4.50 -1.06
N ILE A 109 -27.41 -4.19 -2.04
CA ILE A 109 -26.00 -4.58 -2.06
C ILE A 109 -25.23 -3.87 -0.92
N LEU A 110 -25.39 -2.55 -0.79
CA LEU A 110 -24.74 -1.77 0.27
C LEU A 110 -25.19 -2.15 1.70
N GLN A 111 -26.37 -2.75 1.82
CA GLN A 111 -26.93 -3.32 3.04
C GLN A 111 -26.61 -4.82 3.22
N ARG A 112 -25.80 -5.41 2.33
CA ARG A 112 -25.44 -6.84 2.32
C ARG A 112 -26.62 -7.80 2.23
N LYS A 113 -27.76 -7.32 1.71
CA LYS A 113 -28.94 -8.16 1.42
C LYS A 113 -28.77 -8.91 0.09
N ARG A 114 -27.80 -8.49 -0.72
CA ARG A 114 -27.48 -9.05 -2.03
C ARG A 114 -25.98 -8.91 -2.30
N GLU A 115 -25.39 -9.91 -2.94
CA GLU A 115 -24.00 -9.87 -3.37
C GLU A 115 -23.84 -9.25 -4.76
N LEU A 116 -22.67 -8.68 -5.01
CA LEU A 116 -22.26 -8.27 -6.35
C LEU A 116 -22.05 -9.51 -7.22
N ASN A 117 -22.58 -9.48 -8.44
CA ASN A 117 -22.28 -10.52 -9.42
C ASN A 117 -21.04 -10.16 -10.27
N ILE A 118 -20.50 -11.15 -10.96
CA ILE A 118 -19.28 -11.01 -11.78
C ILE A 118 -19.41 -9.90 -12.85
N ALA A 119 -20.59 -9.71 -13.45
CA ALA A 119 -20.79 -8.66 -14.44
C ALA A 119 -20.72 -7.26 -13.82
N GLN A 120 -21.34 -7.09 -12.64
CA GLN A 120 -21.28 -5.84 -11.86
C GLN A 120 -19.85 -5.56 -11.39
N ILE A 121 -19.14 -6.57 -10.87
CA ILE A 121 -17.73 -6.47 -10.46
C ILE A 121 -16.88 -5.95 -11.62
N LYS A 122 -16.99 -6.56 -12.81
CA LYS A 122 -16.24 -6.12 -14.00
C LYS A 122 -16.56 -4.68 -14.39
N ALA A 123 -17.83 -4.28 -14.31
CA ALA A 123 -18.24 -2.91 -14.65
C ALA A 123 -17.71 -1.88 -13.64
N LEU A 124 -17.81 -2.16 -12.35
CA LEU A 124 -17.26 -1.33 -11.27
C LEU A 124 -15.74 -1.22 -11.37
N SER A 125 -15.05 -2.34 -11.59
CA SER A 125 -13.59 -2.37 -11.79
C SER A 125 -13.16 -1.47 -12.95
N LYS A 126 -13.90 -1.52 -14.08
CA LYS A 126 -13.64 -0.66 -15.24
C LYS A 126 -13.90 0.82 -14.92
N ARG A 127 -14.95 1.13 -14.16
CA ARG A 127 -15.31 2.51 -13.80
C ARG A 127 -14.28 3.14 -12.88
N PHE A 128 -13.91 2.44 -11.81
CA PHE A 128 -12.97 2.95 -10.80
C PHE A 128 -11.51 2.71 -11.15
N LYS A 129 -11.23 1.98 -12.24
CA LYS A 129 -9.88 1.61 -12.69
C LYS A 129 -9.09 0.85 -11.62
N VAL A 130 -9.77 -0.06 -10.93
CA VAL A 130 -9.18 -0.93 -9.89
C VAL A 130 -9.25 -2.40 -10.30
N SER A 131 -8.48 -3.26 -9.63
CA SER A 131 -8.55 -4.70 -9.84
C SER A 131 -9.94 -5.26 -9.46
N PRO A 132 -10.49 -6.24 -10.20
CA PRO A 132 -11.69 -6.96 -9.78
C PRO A 132 -11.63 -7.59 -8.40
N SER A 133 -10.42 -7.93 -7.91
CA SER A 133 -10.22 -8.47 -6.55
C SER A 133 -10.69 -7.54 -5.45
N VAL A 134 -10.81 -6.23 -5.70
CA VAL A 134 -11.34 -5.24 -4.76
C VAL A 134 -12.82 -5.48 -4.41
N PHE A 135 -13.56 -6.19 -5.27
CA PHE A 135 -15.00 -6.45 -5.12
C PHE A 135 -15.34 -7.95 -4.99
N ILE A 136 -14.36 -8.81 -4.69
CA ILE A 136 -14.54 -10.26 -4.52
C ILE A 136 -14.44 -10.63 -3.04
#